data_AF-A0A8T2SPB3-F1
#
_entry.id   AF-A0A8T2SPB3-F1
#
_cell.length_a   1.000
_cell.length_b   1.000
_cell.length_c   1.000
_cell.angle_alpha   90.00
_cell.angle_beta   90.00
_cell.angle_gamma   90.00
#
_symmetry.space_group_name_H-M   'P 1'
#
loop_
_entity.id
_entity.type
_entity.pdbx_description
1 polymer ?
#
loop_
_entity_poly.entity_id
_entity_poly.type
_entity_poly.pdbx_seq_one_letter_code
_entity_poly.pdbx_strand_id
1 'polypeptide(L)'
;MFNSLLKGYQEEVDNLTKRAKFGENAFLNIYQKLYEAPDPVPALASATDLSLKVTELESENRKMKHELEEYRTEAAHLRNQQATVRRLEERNRQLELQMEEKVKEIVEMKQRSLAEENQKMLEVLKEREQSLQDQLRAAKETVQNMQRLHEYGQSQLFEFRAQNEEERAAKQAELNLLTDEVERAQTRLLSLEREKEQLRSQLQIAHTPENAVQERQESGTNSTLEASLLEKEKKISELHIELNNLEMQLSVQHEQHLSELKRLNSLVNEKITEIEDLQKSLEQRPTIKQVEDLRKQVKILQAVGYNSIEAEDWEVATTGEDMTKLEALLLDKNRKMEHELTQLKVQLAEKVKVAEAFEVKAKEMEMKIDQQQELITKLEEDILRGYNSLEKRTTKADDWGLAELGASDISKEAEDEEQNSMLQVICSQRDRFRQRLRETEEELRILQDKNKALAAELEKYKADNLKLYEKMRYIQDYTQERPFSRGSKKRSEDPEAGFSSDVETKYRKLYEEDINPFTAFSKKEKERRYKELGLRDKITLTSGRFLLGNKYARTFIFFYSIGLHILVFSSLYRMSALSFHVIGNQNRVQSVAAYTNTTTLLPQSLL
;
A
#
# COMPACT_ATOMS: atom_id res chain seq x y z
N MET A 1 -34.11 -79.70 -128.09
CA MET A 1 -34.39 -78.51 -127.26
C MET A 1 -34.84 -78.87 -125.84
N PHE A 2 -35.74 -79.85 -125.64
CA PHE A 2 -36.28 -80.19 -124.32
C PHE A 2 -35.22 -80.64 -123.28
N ASN A 3 -34.24 -81.45 -123.68
CA ASN A 3 -33.18 -81.93 -122.77
C ASN A 3 -32.26 -80.83 -122.23
N SER A 4 -32.02 -79.76 -123.00
CA SER A 4 -31.20 -78.63 -122.55
C SER A 4 -31.93 -77.78 -121.50
N LEU A 5 -33.24 -77.60 -121.69
CA LEU A 5 -34.09 -76.87 -120.75
C LEU A 5 -34.26 -77.64 -119.44
N LEU A 6 -34.46 -78.96 -119.51
CA LEU A 6 -34.54 -79.83 -118.33
C LEU A 6 -33.23 -79.82 -117.53
N LYS A 7 -32.08 -79.85 -118.23
CA LYS A 7 -30.77 -79.78 -117.58
C LYS A 7 -30.51 -78.41 -116.94
N GLY A 8 -30.90 -77.31 -117.60
CA GLY A 8 -30.83 -75.96 -117.02
C GLY A 8 -31.74 -75.80 -115.80
N TYR A 9 -32.95 -76.38 -115.82
CA TYR A 9 -33.84 -76.43 -114.67
C TYR A 9 -33.22 -77.22 -113.50
N GLN A 10 -32.59 -78.37 -113.78
CA GLN A 10 -31.91 -79.16 -112.77
C GLN A 10 -30.70 -78.42 -112.17
N GLU A 11 -29.89 -77.76 -113.01
CA GLU A 11 -28.76 -76.93 -112.57
C GLU A 11 -29.22 -75.76 -111.69
N GLU A 12 -30.35 -75.11 -112.02
CA GLU A 12 -30.92 -74.04 -111.20
C GLU A 12 -31.44 -74.58 -109.86
N VAL A 13 -32.15 -75.72 -109.85
CA VAL A 13 -32.59 -76.38 -108.62
C VAL A 13 -31.40 -76.77 -107.74
N ASP A 14 -30.32 -77.28 -108.33
CA ASP A 14 -29.10 -77.64 -107.60
C ASP A 14 -28.40 -76.40 -107.04
N ASN A 15 -28.35 -75.28 -107.78
CA ASN A 15 -27.79 -74.01 -107.32
C ASN A 15 -28.63 -73.42 -106.19
N LEU A 16 -29.96 -73.47 -106.31
CA LEU A 16 -30.90 -73.03 -105.27
C LEU A 16 -30.72 -73.86 -104.00
N THR A 17 -30.55 -75.17 -104.14
CA THR A 17 -30.27 -76.09 -103.04
C THR A 17 -28.92 -75.82 -102.38
N LYS A 18 -27.87 -75.55 -103.16
CA LYS A 18 -26.55 -75.17 -102.63
C LYS A 18 -26.60 -73.85 -101.86
N ARG A 19 -27.30 -72.84 -102.39
CA ARG A 19 -27.45 -71.54 -101.72
C ARG A 19 -28.28 -71.65 -100.45
N ALA A 20 -29.35 -72.46 -100.46
CA ALA A 20 -30.15 -72.76 -99.28
C ALA A 20 -29.28 -73.44 -98.21
N LYS A 21 -28.56 -74.52 -98.56
CA LYS A 21 -27.65 -75.21 -97.65
C LYS A 21 -26.52 -74.32 -97.13
N PHE A 22 -25.99 -73.42 -97.95
CA PHE A 22 -24.97 -72.46 -97.51
C PHE A 22 -25.55 -71.45 -96.52
N GLY A 23 -26.74 -70.91 -96.79
CA GLY A 23 -27.46 -70.01 -95.89
C GLY A 23 -27.79 -70.68 -94.55
N GLU A 24 -28.29 -71.91 -94.59
CA GLU A 24 -28.57 -72.73 -93.40
C GLU A 24 -27.30 -73.01 -92.59
N ASN A 25 -26.21 -73.43 -93.24
CA ASN A 25 -24.94 -73.67 -92.55
C ASN A 25 -24.34 -72.38 -91.96
N ALA A 26 -24.42 -71.26 -92.66
CA ALA A 26 -23.94 -69.97 -92.15
C ALA A 26 -24.78 -69.51 -90.94
N PHE A 27 -26.10 -69.65 -91.02
CA PHE A 27 -27.00 -69.36 -89.91
C PHE A 27 -26.70 -70.27 -88.71
N LEU A 28 -26.57 -71.58 -88.91
CA LEU A 28 -26.26 -72.52 -87.84
C LEU A 28 -24.89 -72.26 -87.20
N ASN A 29 -23.88 -71.88 -87.99
CA ASN A 29 -22.55 -71.54 -87.45
C ASN A 29 -22.62 -70.31 -86.53
N ILE A 30 -23.35 -69.27 -86.95
CA ILE A 30 -23.55 -68.05 -86.16
C ILE A 30 -24.39 -68.37 -84.92
N TYR A 31 -25.49 -69.10 -85.09
CA TYR A 31 -26.38 -69.50 -84.01
C TYR A 31 -25.64 -70.34 -82.96
N GLN A 32 -24.85 -71.34 -83.37
CA GLN A 32 -24.07 -72.17 -82.46
C GLN A 32 -23.09 -71.34 -81.64
N LYS A 33 -22.37 -70.40 -82.26
CA LYS A 33 -21.44 -69.51 -81.54
C LYS A 33 -22.14 -68.57 -80.57
N LEU A 34 -23.34 -68.07 -80.90
CA LEU A 34 -24.15 -67.24 -80.01
C LEU A 34 -24.81 -68.05 -78.89
N TYR A 35 -25.17 -69.29 -79.16
CA TYR A 35 -25.81 -70.19 -78.21
C TYR A 35 -24.81 -70.77 -77.20
N GLU A 36 -23.59 -71.10 -77.65
CA GLU A 36 -22.49 -71.55 -76.81
C GLU A 36 -21.78 -70.41 -76.08
N ALA A 37 -22.05 -69.14 -76.46
CA ALA A 37 -21.47 -68.00 -75.78
C ALA A 37 -21.96 -67.95 -74.32
N PRO A 38 -21.06 -67.83 -73.34
CA PRO A 38 -21.46 -67.67 -71.95
C PRO A 38 -22.24 -66.37 -71.76
N ASP A 39 -23.17 -66.38 -70.81
CA ASP A 39 -23.97 -65.22 -70.45
C ASP A 39 -23.06 -64.02 -70.11
N PRO A 40 -23.19 -62.86 -70.79
CA PRO A 40 -22.37 -61.69 -70.52
C PRO A 40 -22.73 -60.96 -69.22
N VAL A 41 -23.90 -61.21 -68.64
CA VAL A 41 -24.39 -60.47 -67.46
C VAL A 41 -23.45 -60.56 -66.26
N PRO A 42 -22.93 -61.74 -65.86
CA PRO A 42 -22.01 -61.84 -64.71
C PRO A 42 -20.68 -61.10 -64.93
N ALA A 43 -20.13 -61.14 -66.15
CA ALA A 43 -18.88 -60.45 -66.47
C ALA A 43 -19.06 -58.93 -66.45
N LEU A 44 -20.18 -58.44 -66.98
CA LEU A 44 -20.54 -57.01 -66.92
C LEU A 44 -20.79 -56.56 -65.48
N ALA A 45 -21.49 -57.35 -64.67
CA ALA A 45 -21.72 -57.04 -63.25
C ALA A 45 -20.40 -56.96 -62.46
N SER A 46 -19.48 -57.91 -62.67
CA SER A 46 -18.15 -57.85 -62.04
C SER A 46 -17.33 -56.64 -62.51
N ALA A 47 -17.40 -56.29 -63.80
CA ALA A 47 -16.72 -55.11 -64.32
C ALA A 47 -17.29 -53.81 -63.72
N THR A 48 -18.62 -53.72 -63.52
CA THR A 48 -19.23 -52.58 -62.85
C THR A 48 -18.81 -52.49 -61.38
N ASP A 49 -18.77 -53.62 -60.66
CA ASP A 49 -18.35 -53.66 -59.26
C ASP A 49 -16.87 -53.26 -59.09
N LEU A 50 -16.00 -53.75 -59.98
CA LEU A 50 -14.59 -53.35 -60.00
C LEU A 50 -14.42 -51.86 -60.34
N SER A 51 -15.19 -51.35 -61.30
CA SER A 51 -15.18 -49.92 -61.63
C SER A 51 -15.60 -49.07 -60.43
N LEU A 52 -16.65 -49.47 -59.71
CA LEU A 52 -17.07 -48.81 -58.48
C LEU A 52 -15.95 -48.84 -57.44
N LYS A 53 -15.31 -50.00 -57.21
CA LYS A 53 -14.22 -50.12 -56.25
C LYS A 53 -13.00 -49.25 -56.61
N VAL A 54 -12.66 -49.15 -57.89
CA VAL A 54 -11.59 -48.26 -58.35
C VAL A 54 -11.95 -46.80 -58.06
N THR A 55 -13.18 -46.37 -58.34
CA THR A 55 -13.60 -44.99 -58.04
C THR A 55 -13.60 -44.68 -56.54
N GLU A 56 -14.00 -45.64 -55.70
CA GLU A 56 -13.90 -45.51 -54.24
C GLU A 56 -12.44 -45.33 -53.81
N LEU A 57 -11.55 -46.23 -54.23
CA LEU A 57 -10.12 -46.19 -53.88
C LEU A 57 -9.44 -44.91 -54.39
N GLU A 58 -9.78 -44.43 -55.59
CA GLU A 58 -9.29 -43.16 -56.10
C GLU A 58 -9.77 -41.98 -55.23
N SER A 59 -11.02 -42.01 -54.78
CA SER A 59 -11.56 -40.98 -53.89
C SER A 59 -10.86 -41.00 -52.53
N GLU A 60 -10.59 -42.18 -51.98
CA GLU A 60 -9.84 -42.36 -50.72
C GLU A 60 -8.40 -41.88 -50.88
N ASN A 61 -7.73 -42.24 -51.98
CA ASN A 61 -6.35 -41.80 -52.24
C ASN A 61 -6.26 -40.27 -52.40
N ARG A 62 -7.26 -39.63 -53.02
CA ARG A 62 -7.36 -38.17 -53.07
C ARG A 62 -7.54 -37.56 -51.68
N LYS A 63 -8.40 -38.13 -50.83
CA LYS A 63 -8.58 -37.70 -49.44
C LYS A 63 -7.29 -37.82 -48.64
N MET A 64 -6.64 -38.99 -48.67
CA MET A 64 -5.37 -39.23 -47.97
C MET A 64 -4.26 -38.27 -48.43
N LYS A 65 -4.18 -37.95 -49.73
CA LYS A 65 -3.22 -36.96 -50.25
C LYS A 65 -3.52 -35.55 -49.73
N HIS A 66 -4.79 -35.19 -49.63
CA HIS A 66 -5.20 -33.91 -49.08
C HIS A 66 -4.82 -33.80 -47.60
N GLU A 67 -5.16 -34.80 -46.80
CA GLU A 67 -4.80 -34.89 -45.38
C GLU A 67 -3.27 -34.82 -45.18
N LEU A 68 -2.50 -35.53 -46.00
CA LEU A 68 -1.03 -35.46 -45.94
C LEU A 68 -0.48 -34.07 -46.25
N GLU A 69 -1.09 -33.34 -47.18
CA GLU A 69 -0.68 -31.98 -47.50
C GLU A 69 -1.07 -31.00 -46.38
N GLU A 70 -2.25 -31.16 -45.80
CA GLU A 70 -2.67 -30.42 -44.60
C GLU A 70 -1.67 -30.64 -43.46
N TYR A 71 -1.33 -31.88 -43.12
CA TYR A 71 -0.33 -32.19 -42.10
C TYR A 71 1.06 -31.60 -42.40
N ARG A 72 1.47 -31.54 -43.67
CA ARG A 72 2.74 -30.89 -44.06
C ARG A 72 2.69 -29.38 -43.80
N THR A 73 1.59 -28.73 -44.13
CA THR A 73 1.42 -27.29 -43.87
C THR A 73 1.38 -26.99 -42.38
N GLU A 74 0.68 -27.81 -41.59
CA GLU A 74 0.65 -27.70 -40.13
C GLU A 74 2.04 -27.90 -39.52
N ALA A 75 2.80 -28.90 -39.96
CA ALA A 75 4.17 -29.13 -39.51
C ALA A 75 5.09 -27.94 -39.82
N ALA A 76 4.94 -27.31 -41.00
CA ALA A 76 5.68 -26.10 -41.35
C ALA A 76 5.30 -24.91 -40.45
N HIS A 77 4.02 -24.75 -40.14
CA HIS A 77 3.54 -23.72 -39.23
C HIS A 77 4.03 -23.93 -37.79
N LEU A 78 3.98 -25.17 -37.28
CA LEU A 78 4.53 -25.53 -35.97
C LEU A 78 6.04 -25.25 -35.88
N ARG A 79 6.80 -25.52 -36.94
CA ARG A 79 8.23 -25.19 -37.00
C ARG A 79 8.48 -23.68 -36.95
N ASN A 80 7.64 -22.88 -37.60
CA ASN A 80 7.73 -21.41 -37.52
C ASN A 80 7.41 -20.92 -36.10
N GLN A 81 6.33 -21.44 -35.49
CA GLN A 81 5.99 -21.15 -34.10
C GLN A 81 7.11 -21.53 -33.13
N GLN A 82 7.79 -22.66 -33.34
CA GLN A 82 8.93 -23.03 -32.52
C GLN A 82 10.07 -22.00 -32.63
N ALA A 83 10.29 -21.41 -33.82
CA ALA A 83 11.28 -20.36 -34.02
C ALA A 83 10.87 -19.02 -33.39
N THR A 84 9.57 -18.71 -33.27
CA THR A 84 9.12 -17.51 -32.55
C THR A 84 9.20 -17.72 -31.04
N VAL A 85 8.82 -18.89 -30.53
CA VAL A 85 8.95 -19.25 -29.11
C VAL A 85 10.40 -19.12 -28.65
N ARG A 86 11.37 -19.69 -29.40
CA ARG A 86 12.80 -19.54 -29.07
C ARG A 86 13.28 -18.09 -29.03
N ARG A 87 12.78 -17.24 -29.92
CA ARG A 87 13.11 -15.80 -29.93
C ARG A 87 12.51 -15.07 -28.73
N LEU A 88 11.29 -15.44 -28.31
CA LEU A 88 10.65 -14.88 -27.13
C LEU A 88 11.32 -15.35 -25.84
N GLU A 89 11.71 -16.62 -25.76
CA GLU A 89 12.47 -17.18 -24.64
C GLU A 89 13.82 -16.46 -24.48
N GLU A 90 14.56 -16.27 -25.58
CA GLU A 90 15.82 -15.53 -25.57
C GLU A 90 15.64 -14.07 -25.15
N ARG A 91 14.61 -13.39 -25.65
CA ARG A 91 14.29 -12.02 -25.22
C ARG A 91 13.92 -11.96 -23.73
N ASN A 92 13.17 -12.95 -23.23
CA ASN A 92 12.79 -12.99 -21.83
C ASN A 92 14.04 -13.19 -20.95
N ARG A 93 14.92 -14.12 -21.34
CA ARG A 93 16.21 -14.33 -20.67
C ARG A 93 17.08 -13.07 -20.66
N GLN A 94 17.12 -12.31 -21.75
CA GLN A 94 17.84 -11.03 -21.80
C GLN A 94 17.23 -9.98 -20.86
N LEU A 95 15.90 -9.90 -20.77
CA LEU A 95 15.24 -9.00 -19.83
C LEU A 95 15.48 -9.40 -18.38
N GLU A 96 15.47 -10.70 -18.08
CA GLU A 96 15.81 -11.23 -16.76
C GLU A 96 17.25 -10.86 -16.37
N LEU A 97 18.22 -11.06 -17.27
CA LEU A 97 19.62 -10.66 -17.04
C LEU A 97 19.77 -9.15 -16.82
N GLN A 98 19.10 -8.32 -17.61
CA GLN A 98 19.11 -6.86 -17.41
C GLN A 98 18.50 -6.45 -16.07
N MET A 99 17.44 -7.14 -15.63
CA MET A 99 16.85 -6.90 -14.31
C MET A 99 17.81 -7.33 -13.19
N GLU A 100 18.47 -8.48 -13.32
CA GLU A 100 19.48 -8.94 -12.36
C GLU A 100 20.66 -7.96 -12.27
N GLU A 101 21.14 -7.44 -13.39
CA GLU A 101 22.21 -6.43 -13.41
C GLU A 101 21.77 -5.13 -12.72
N LYS A 102 20.58 -4.62 -13.03
CA LYS A 102 20.02 -3.43 -12.35
C LYS A 102 19.85 -3.65 -10.84
N VAL A 103 19.38 -4.83 -10.45
CA VAL A 103 19.24 -5.18 -9.02
C VAL A 103 20.61 -5.22 -8.36
N LYS A 104 21.62 -5.82 -8.99
CA LYS A 104 23.00 -5.83 -8.48
C LYS A 104 23.54 -4.40 -8.34
N GLU A 105 23.37 -3.55 -9.35
CA GLU A 105 23.82 -2.16 -9.31
C GLU A 105 23.16 -1.36 -8.18
N ILE A 106 21.83 -1.51 -8.01
CA ILE A 106 21.09 -0.86 -6.90
C ILE A 106 21.58 -1.37 -5.54
N VAL A 107 21.82 -2.67 -5.40
CA VAL A 107 22.33 -3.27 -4.16
C VAL A 107 23.74 -2.76 -3.87
N GLU A 108 24.63 -2.69 -4.86
CA GLU A 108 25.98 -2.15 -4.71
C GLU A 108 25.96 -0.66 -4.33
N MET A 109 25.14 0.15 -5.00
CA MET A 109 24.97 1.57 -4.65
C MET A 109 24.48 1.72 -3.21
N LYS A 110 23.51 0.91 -2.79
CA LYS A 110 22.98 0.95 -1.42
C LYS A 110 24.00 0.48 -0.39
N GLN A 111 24.79 -0.55 -0.71
CA GLN A 111 25.90 -0.99 0.15
C GLN A 111 26.96 0.10 0.30
N ARG A 112 27.34 0.79 -0.78
CA ARG A 112 28.28 1.93 -0.73
C ARG A 112 27.72 3.08 0.10
N SER A 113 26.46 3.47 -0.12
CA SER A 113 25.79 4.52 0.65
C SER A 113 25.72 4.19 2.14
N LEU A 114 25.38 2.94 2.51
CA LEU A 114 25.39 2.51 3.91
C LEU A 114 26.80 2.49 4.50
N ALA A 115 27.81 2.10 3.73
CA ALA A 115 29.21 2.14 4.18
C ALA A 115 29.68 3.59 4.43
N GLU A 116 29.33 4.53 3.55
CA GLU A 116 29.62 5.95 3.71
C GLU A 116 28.90 6.55 4.92
N GLU A 117 27.61 6.21 5.14
CA GLU A 117 26.86 6.66 6.31
C GLU A 117 27.45 6.11 7.61
N ASN A 118 27.79 4.82 7.63
CA ASN A 118 28.47 4.20 8.77
C ASN A 118 29.84 4.84 9.04
N GLN A 119 30.60 5.17 8.00
CA GLN A 119 31.90 5.85 8.15
C GLN A 119 31.72 7.25 8.74
N LYS A 120 30.77 8.05 8.22
CA LYS A 120 30.46 9.38 8.76
C LYS A 120 30.01 9.31 10.21
N MET A 121 29.13 8.36 10.55
CA MET A 121 28.70 8.13 11.92
C MET A 121 29.89 7.80 12.83
N LEU A 122 30.81 6.96 12.36
CA LEU A 122 32.01 6.57 13.11
C LEU A 122 32.97 7.75 13.30
N GLU A 123 33.11 8.63 12.30
CA GLU A 123 33.89 9.87 12.39
C GLU A 123 33.29 10.82 13.44
N VAL A 124 31.97 11.06 13.40
CA VAL A 124 31.27 11.90 14.40
C VAL A 124 31.41 11.32 15.81
N LEU A 125 31.31 9.99 15.97
CA LEU A 125 31.52 9.34 17.25
C LEU A 125 32.95 9.51 17.76
N LYS A 126 33.95 9.41 16.88
CA LYS A 126 35.36 9.65 17.23
C LYS A 126 35.62 11.09 17.64
N GLU A 127 35.08 12.07 16.91
CA GLU A 127 35.21 13.50 17.26
C GLU A 127 34.55 13.79 18.62
N ARG A 128 33.37 13.20 18.86
CA ARG A 128 32.71 13.31 20.16
C ARG A 128 33.52 12.66 21.27
N GLU A 129 34.11 11.49 21.04
CA GLU A 129 34.99 10.82 22.00
C GLU A 129 36.21 11.69 22.33
N GLN A 130 36.86 12.26 21.31
CA GLN A 130 37.99 13.17 21.49
C GLN A 130 37.60 14.41 22.31
N SER A 131 36.47 15.05 21.99
CA SER A 131 35.97 16.20 22.75
C SER A 131 35.70 15.84 24.23
N LEU A 132 35.12 14.66 24.49
CA LEU A 132 34.90 14.19 25.86
C LEU A 132 36.22 13.88 26.58
N GLN A 133 37.21 13.31 25.89
CA GLN A 133 38.54 13.09 26.43
C GLN A 133 39.24 14.41 26.78
N ASP A 134 39.12 15.43 25.94
CA ASP A 134 39.68 16.77 26.19
C ASP A 134 39.00 17.47 27.37
N GLN A 135 37.66 17.40 27.47
CA GLN A 135 36.92 17.90 28.63
C GLN A 135 37.34 17.19 29.92
N LEU A 136 37.51 15.88 29.87
CA LEU A 136 37.95 15.09 31.01
C LEU A 136 39.40 15.42 31.40
N ARG A 137 40.27 15.69 30.43
CA ARG A 137 41.64 16.17 30.68
C ARG A 137 41.64 17.53 31.34
N ALA A 138 40.89 18.49 30.80
CA ALA A 138 40.75 19.83 31.37
C ALA A 138 40.19 19.78 32.80
N ALA A 139 39.15 18.97 33.06
CA ALA A 139 38.60 18.79 34.40
C ALA A 139 39.61 18.15 35.37
N LYS A 140 40.45 17.21 34.92
CA LYS A 140 41.53 16.65 35.74
C LYS A 140 42.59 17.70 36.07
N GLU A 141 42.98 18.53 35.10
CA GLU A 141 43.95 19.60 35.30
C GLU A 141 43.42 20.67 36.26
N THR A 142 42.14 21.04 36.18
CA THR A 142 41.54 21.99 37.13
C THR A 142 41.49 21.41 38.55
N VAL A 143 41.16 20.13 38.71
CA VAL A 143 41.20 19.45 40.01
C VAL A 143 42.62 19.41 40.56
N GLN A 144 43.62 19.08 39.73
CA GLN A 144 45.02 19.09 40.15
C GLN A 144 45.48 20.50 40.56
N ASN A 145 45.07 21.54 39.83
CA ASN A 145 45.39 22.92 40.18
C ASN A 145 44.71 23.34 41.50
N MET A 146 43.45 22.94 41.72
CA MET A 146 42.75 23.17 42.99
C MET A 146 43.43 22.44 44.15
N GLN A 147 43.88 21.19 43.95
CA GLN A 147 44.65 20.45 44.94
C GLN A 147 45.96 21.17 45.29
N ARG A 148 46.74 21.62 44.30
CA ARG A 148 47.96 22.40 44.54
C ARG A 148 47.70 23.72 45.27
N LEU A 149 46.64 24.44 44.89
CA LEU A 149 46.25 25.68 45.57
C LEU A 149 45.80 25.41 47.01
N HIS A 150 45.10 24.30 47.25
CA HIS A 150 44.70 23.88 48.58
C HIS A 150 45.90 23.50 49.45
N GLU A 151 46.84 22.70 48.92
CA GLU A 151 48.11 22.36 49.59
C GLU A 151 48.92 23.62 49.92
N TYR A 152 49.00 24.56 48.96
CA TYR A 152 49.65 25.84 49.17
C TYR A 152 48.98 26.66 50.28
N GLY A 153 47.65 26.82 50.25
CA GLY A 153 46.90 27.51 51.30
C GLY A 153 47.05 26.84 52.67
N GLN A 154 47.05 25.50 52.71
CA GLN A 154 47.26 24.74 53.93
C GLN A 154 48.67 24.95 54.50
N SER A 155 49.69 25.01 53.64
CA SER A 155 51.07 25.31 54.04
C SER A 155 51.21 26.72 54.62
N GLN A 156 50.60 27.73 54.00
CA GLN A 156 50.58 29.09 54.52
C GLN A 156 49.86 29.19 55.87
N LEU A 157 48.74 28.48 56.05
CA LEU A 157 48.05 28.43 57.33
C LEU A 157 48.92 27.78 58.41
N PHE A 158 49.67 26.72 58.07
CA PHE A 158 50.59 26.09 59.00
C PHE A 158 51.74 27.03 59.38
N GLU A 159 52.31 27.74 58.42
CA GLU A 159 53.37 28.73 58.65
C GLU A 159 52.89 29.91 59.51
N PHE A 160 51.71 30.46 59.21
CA PHE A 160 51.10 31.51 60.04
C PHE A 160 50.79 31.02 61.46
N ARG A 161 50.32 29.78 61.61
CA ARG A 161 50.09 29.18 62.93
C ARG A 161 51.38 29.03 63.71
N ALA A 162 52.46 28.57 63.06
CA ALA A 162 53.78 28.45 63.66
C ALA A 162 54.34 29.82 64.10
N GLN A 163 54.25 30.84 63.25
CA GLN A 163 54.66 32.22 63.58
C GLN A 163 53.85 32.78 64.76
N ASN A 164 52.54 32.55 64.79
CA ASN A 164 51.67 33.03 65.87
C ASN A 164 51.93 32.28 67.19
N GLU A 165 52.25 30.98 67.13
CA GLU A 165 52.71 30.21 68.29
C GLU A 165 54.08 30.70 68.79
N GLU A 166 55.01 31.04 67.89
CA GLU A 166 56.30 31.65 68.22
C GLU A 166 56.14 33.03 68.85
N GLU A 167 55.30 33.91 68.28
CA GLU A 167 55.01 35.23 68.83
C GLU A 167 54.33 35.13 70.21
N ARG A 168 53.41 34.17 70.38
CA ARG A 168 52.81 33.87 71.69
C ARG A 168 53.85 33.40 72.70
N ALA A 169 54.76 32.51 72.30
CA ALA A 169 55.83 32.03 73.17
C ALA A 169 56.80 33.17 73.55
N ALA A 170 57.16 34.04 72.61
CA ALA A 170 57.98 35.23 72.85
C ALA A 170 57.31 36.20 73.82
N LYS A 171 56.03 36.54 73.59
CA LYS A 171 55.22 37.38 74.50
C LYS A 171 55.08 36.76 75.89
N GLN A 172 54.91 35.44 75.98
CA GLN A 172 54.86 34.74 77.26
C GLN A 172 56.21 34.81 78.00
N ALA A 173 57.33 34.69 77.27
CA ALA A 173 58.66 34.83 77.85
C ALA A 173 58.93 36.26 78.33
N GLU A 174 58.49 37.27 77.58
CA GLU A 174 58.55 38.68 77.98
C GLU A 174 57.71 38.95 79.22
N LEU A 175 56.48 38.42 79.28
CA LEU A 175 55.64 38.49 80.49
C LEU A 175 56.33 37.85 81.68
N ASN A 176 56.96 36.68 81.51
CA ASN A 176 57.69 36.01 82.60
C ASN A 176 58.88 36.86 83.08
N LEU A 177 59.62 37.51 82.18
CA LEU A 177 60.71 38.43 82.55
C LEU A 177 60.19 39.66 83.29
N LEU A 178 59.09 40.24 82.82
CA LEU A 178 58.44 41.37 83.49
C LEU A 178 57.91 40.98 84.87
N THR A 179 57.33 39.77 85.02
CA THR A 179 56.93 39.28 86.34
C THR A 179 58.13 39.09 87.26
N ASP A 180 59.24 38.54 86.76
CA ASP A 180 60.48 38.41 87.55
C ASP A 180 61.05 39.78 87.96
N GLU A 181 61.00 40.78 87.07
CA GLU A 181 61.43 42.16 87.36
C GLU A 181 60.51 42.83 88.39
N VAL A 182 59.19 42.64 88.26
CA VAL A 182 58.19 43.11 89.23
C VAL A 182 58.44 42.45 90.59
N GLU A 183 58.66 41.14 90.64
CA GLU A 183 58.99 40.42 91.88
C GLU A 183 60.29 40.94 92.50
N ARG A 184 61.34 41.16 91.71
CA ARG A 184 62.60 41.77 92.18
C ARG A 184 62.38 43.19 92.70
N ALA A 185 61.62 44.01 91.98
CA ALA A 185 61.31 45.38 92.39
C ALA A 185 60.47 45.40 93.68
N GLN A 186 59.47 44.52 93.80
CA GLN A 186 58.68 44.33 95.02
C GLN A 186 59.57 43.89 96.18
N THR A 187 60.50 42.95 95.97
CA THR A 187 61.44 42.50 97.00
C THR A 187 62.33 43.64 97.48
N ARG A 188 62.83 44.48 96.55
CA ARG A 188 63.63 45.67 96.86
C ARG A 188 62.81 46.77 97.53
N LEU A 189 61.55 46.94 97.15
CA LEU A 189 60.64 47.89 97.78
C LEU A 189 60.37 47.47 99.22
N LEU A 190 60.10 46.18 99.48
CA LEU A 190 59.96 45.63 100.83
C LEU A 190 61.23 45.80 101.67
N SER A 191 62.44 45.66 101.09
CA SER A 191 63.68 45.91 101.83
C SER A 191 63.86 47.40 102.15
N LEU A 192 63.59 48.30 101.20
CA LEU A 192 63.65 49.75 101.42
C LEU A 192 62.58 50.23 102.39
N GLU A 193 61.39 49.62 102.42
CA GLU A 193 60.36 49.91 103.41
C GLU A 193 60.82 49.53 104.81
N ARG A 194 61.46 48.36 104.97
CA ARG A 194 62.09 47.96 106.25
C ARG A 194 63.21 48.92 106.66
N GLU A 195 64.08 49.33 105.74
CA GLU A 195 65.14 50.31 106.00
C GLU A 195 64.55 51.69 106.33
N LYS A 196 63.49 52.13 105.65
CA LYS A 196 62.77 53.37 105.94
C LYS A 196 62.11 53.31 107.32
N GLU A 197 61.57 52.17 107.71
CA GLU A 197 61.01 51.95 109.04
C GLU A 197 62.10 51.97 110.12
N GLN A 198 63.27 51.36 109.84
CA GLN A 198 64.45 51.45 110.69
C GLN A 198 64.99 52.88 110.79
N LEU A 199 65.14 53.60 109.67
CA LEU A 199 65.58 54.99 109.65
C LEU A 199 64.55 55.92 110.29
N ARG A 200 63.24 55.69 110.10
CA ARG A 200 62.19 56.41 110.85
C ARG A 200 62.30 56.14 112.34
N SER A 201 62.58 54.90 112.76
CA SER A 201 62.82 54.60 114.17
C SER A 201 64.08 55.27 114.72
N GLN A 202 65.14 55.39 113.91
CA GLN A 202 66.37 56.12 114.26
C GLN A 202 66.17 57.65 114.28
N LEU A 203 65.37 58.20 113.35
CA LEU A 203 64.94 59.61 113.32
C LEU A 203 63.98 59.96 114.46
N GLN A 204 63.17 59.00 114.93
CA GLN A 204 62.37 59.16 116.15
C GLN A 204 63.23 59.16 117.43
N ILE A 205 64.46 58.65 117.36
CA ILE A 205 65.42 58.64 118.49
C ILE A 205 66.37 59.85 118.43
N ALA A 206 66.61 60.46 117.27
CA ALA A 206 67.46 61.64 117.07
C ALA A 206 66.66 62.87 116.61
N HIS A 207 66.18 63.63 117.59
CA HIS A 207 65.67 65.01 117.53
C HIS A 207 64.26 65.31 116.96
N THR A 208 63.41 65.80 117.87
CA THR A 208 62.57 67.01 117.71
C THR A 208 63.35 68.24 118.22
N PRO A 209 62.85 69.48 118.05
CA PRO A 209 62.52 70.23 116.81
C PRO A 209 63.28 71.59 116.78
N GLU A 210 62.79 72.55 115.96
CA GLU A 210 63.15 73.99 115.88
C GLU A 210 64.18 74.37 114.81
N ASN A 211 64.09 75.49 114.06
CA ASN A 211 63.04 76.48 113.83
C ASN A 211 63.47 77.38 112.64
N ALA A 212 62.46 78.08 112.10
CA ALA A 212 62.50 79.48 111.68
C ALA A 212 62.98 79.91 110.28
N VAL A 213 61.97 80.38 109.53
CA VAL A 213 61.83 81.74 108.95
C VAL A 213 62.54 82.01 107.62
N GLN A 214 61.73 82.27 106.57
CA GLN A 214 61.78 83.58 105.93
C GLN A 214 60.51 83.98 105.18
N GLU A 215 60.21 85.26 105.36
CA GLU A 215 59.04 86.04 105.04
C GLU A 215 59.09 86.63 103.61
N ARG A 216 57.91 87.07 103.12
CA ARG A 216 57.66 88.18 102.17
C ARG A 216 57.90 87.95 100.67
N GLN A 217 56.80 87.91 99.91
CA GLN A 217 56.42 88.86 98.84
C GLN A 217 55.36 88.22 97.92
N GLU A 218 54.08 88.21 98.31
CA GLU A 218 53.02 87.66 97.43
C GLU A 218 51.82 88.58 97.19
N SER A 219 51.90 89.86 97.54
CA SER A 219 50.83 90.81 97.18
C SER A 219 50.95 91.35 95.74
N GLY A 220 52.11 91.16 95.08
CA GLY A 220 52.33 91.54 93.67
C GLY A 220 52.29 90.36 92.70
N THR A 221 52.56 89.15 93.18
CA THR A 221 52.41 87.90 92.40
C THR A 221 50.96 87.46 92.34
N ASN A 222 50.13 87.71 93.36
CA ASN A 222 48.71 87.40 93.28
C ASN A 222 47.99 88.21 92.20
N SER A 223 48.34 89.48 91.98
CA SER A 223 47.74 90.27 90.88
C SER A 223 48.17 89.78 89.49
N THR A 224 49.43 89.36 89.31
CA THR A 224 49.91 88.83 88.03
C THR A 224 49.44 87.39 87.79
N LEU A 225 49.28 86.59 88.85
CA LEU A 225 48.71 85.25 88.81
C LEU A 225 47.18 85.28 88.62
N GLU A 226 46.47 86.22 89.23
CA GLU A 226 45.02 86.45 89.00
C GLU A 226 44.76 86.96 87.57
N ALA A 227 45.60 87.87 87.04
CA ALA A 227 45.53 88.28 85.65
C ALA A 227 45.82 87.11 84.69
N SER A 228 46.81 86.27 85.00
CA SER A 228 47.12 85.07 84.23
C SER A 228 46.03 83.99 84.34
N LEU A 229 45.37 83.88 85.49
CA LEU A 229 44.22 82.99 85.69
C LEU A 229 43.02 83.47 84.89
N LEU A 230 42.70 84.77 84.91
CA LEU A 230 41.64 85.36 84.08
C LEU A 230 41.91 85.18 82.58
N GLU A 231 43.16 85.32 82.15
CA GLU A 231 43.54 85.06 80.75
C GLU A 231 43.40 83.56 80.39
N LYS A 232 43.77 82.66 81.30
CA LYS A 232 43.56 81.21 81.13
C LYS A 232 42.09 80.82 81.16
N GLU A 233 41.29 81.37 82.06
CA GLU A 233 39.83 81.14 82.13
C GLU A 233 39.13 81.66 80.88
N LYS A 234 39.53 82.83 80.38
CA LYS A 234 39.09 83.35 79.08
C LYS A 234 39.49 82.38 77.96
N LYS A 235 40.72 81.89 77.95
CA LYS A 235 41.14 80.91 76.92
C LYS A 235 40.41 79.57 77.04
N ILE A 236 40.12 79.09 78.24
CA ILE A 236 39.35 77.87 78.50
C ILE A 236 37.91 78.04 78.01
N SER A 237 37.27 79.18 78.28
CA SER A 237 35.92 79.47 77.77
C SER A 237 35.88 79.61 76.25
N GLU A 238 36.87 80.25 75.63
CA GLU A 238 37.03 80.29 74.17
C GLU A 238 37.18 78.87 73.60
N LEU A 239 38.05 78.04 74.17
CA LEU A 239 38.24 76.64 73.77
C LEU A 239 36.98 75.80 74.00
N HIS A 240 36.20 76.07 75.05
CA HIS A 240 34.95 75.36 75.32
C HIS A 240 33.86 75.73 74.32
N ILE A 241 33.80 77.01 73.89
CA ILE A 241 32.91 77.46 72.82
C ILE A 241 33.35 76.83 71.48
N GLU A 242 34.65 76.79 71.20
CA GLU A 242 35.19 76.10 70.01
C GLU A 242 34.89 74.60 70.01
N LEU A 243 35.06 73.93 71.16
CA LEU A 243 34.74 72.51 71.34
C LEU A 243 33.24 72.27 71.11
N ASN A 244 32.36 73.05 71.74
CA ASN A 244 30.91 72.93 71.55
C ASN A 244 30.50 73.21 70.10
N ASN A 245 31.13 74.18 69.43
CA ASN A 245 30.89 74.45 68.02
C ASN A 245 31.33 73.28 67.14
N LEU A 246 32.49 72.68 67.41
CA LEU A 246 32.98 71.50 66.70
C LEU A 246 32.08 70.27 66.95
N GLU A 247 31.65 70.05 68.19
CA GLU A 247 30.69 68.99 68.54
C GLU A 247 29.36 69.18 67.82
N MET A 248 28.84 70.41 67.76
CA MET A 248 27.62 70.71 67.03
C MET A 248 27.79 70.51 65.52
N GLN A 249 28.91 70.94 64.93
CA GLN A 249 29.22 70.70 63.52
C GLN A 249 29.33 69.21 63.21
N LEU A 250 29.99 68.45 64.08
CA LEU A 250 30.16 67.00 63.92
C LEU A 250 28.83 66.26 64.05
N SER A 251 27.96 66.70 64.98
CA SER A 251 26.58 66.19 65.12
C SER A 251 25.75 66.46 63.86
N VAL A 252 25.79 67.68 63.32
CA VAL A 252 25.09 68.03 62.07
C VAL A 252 25.62 67.23 60.88
N GLN A 253 26.94 67.06 60.76
CA GLN A 253 27.54 66.23 59.72
C GLN A 253 27.12 64.76 59.87
N HIS A 254 27.08 64.24 61.10
CA HIS A 254 26.63 62.88 61.37
C HIS A 254 25.16 62.67 60.98
N GLU A 255 24.28 63.62 61.31
CA GLU A 255 22.88 63.57 60.92
C GLU A 255 22.69 63.67 59.40
N GLN A 256 23.48 64.52 58.72
CA GLN A 256 23.52 64.60 57.26
C GLN A 256 23.95 63.27 56.64
N HIS A 257 25.04 62.66 57.12
CA HIS A 257 25.50 61.36 56.63
C HIS A 257 24.50 60.24 56.91
N LEU A 258 23.82 60.25 58.06
CA LEU A 258 22.75 59.30 58.35
C LEU A 258 21.55 59.48 57.41
N SER A 259 21.18 60.73 57.11
CA SER A 259 20.10 61.02 56.15
C SER A 259 20.47 60.55 54.73
N GLU A 260 21.72 60.74 54.33
CA GLU A 260 22.23 60.32 53.03
C GLU A 260 22.35 58.79 52.94
N LEU A 261 22.80 58.12 54.00
CA LEU A 261 22.81 56.66 54.08
C LEU A 261 21.39 56.09 53.99
N LYS A 262 20.40 56.70 54.65
CA LYS A 262 18.99 56.29 54.53
C LYS A 262 18.47 56.47 53.11
N ARG A 263 18.79 57.60 52.47
CA ARG A 263 18.40 57.90 51.07
C ARG A 263 19.05 56.95 50.07
N LEU A 264 20.33 56.64 50.25
CA LEU A 264 21.05 55.68 49.41
C LEU A 264 20.51 54.26 49.61
N ASN A 265 20.20 53.88 50.85
CA ASN A 265 19.63 52.57 51.16
C ASN A 265 18.22 52.42 50.57
N SER A 266 17.37 53.45 50.64
CA SER A 266 16.06 53.42 49.97
C SER A 266 16.20 53.29 48.46
N LEU A 267 17.13 54.03 47.83
CA LEU A 267 17.38 53.94 46.40
C LEU A 267 17.91 52.55 45.99
N VAL A 268 18.78 51.94 46.79
CA VAL A 268 19.27 50.58 46.56
C VAL A 268 18.12 49.58 46.64
N ASN A 269 17.24 49.68 47.64
CA ASN A 269 16.08 48.80 47.76
C ASN A 269 15.10 48.97 46.58
N GLU A 270 14.83 50.20 46.14
CA GLU A 270 14.03 50.47 44.95
C GLU A 270 14.65 49.81 43.70
N LYS A 271 15.97 49.95 43.51
CA LYS A 271 16.67 49.33 42.37
C LYS A 271 16.68 47.80 42.45
N ILE A 272 16.79 47.22 43.64
CA ILE A 272 16.65 45.76 43.83
C ILE A 272 15.25 45.31 43.42
N THR A 273 14.20 46.02 43.86
CA THR A 273 12.82 45.67 43.47
C THR A 273 12.58 45.82 41.96
N GLU A 274 13.10 46.87 41.32
CA GLU A 274 13.04 47.02 39.85
C GLU A 274 13.76 45.87 39.13
N ILE A 275 14.92 45.44 39.63
CA ILE A 275 15.67 44.32 39.05
C ILE A 275 14.89 43.00 39.21
N GLU A 276 14.30 42.73 40.38
CA GLU A 276 13.48 41.54 40.60
C GLU A 276 12.24 41.52 39.68
N ASP A 277 11.59 42.66 39.49
CA ASP A 277 10.43 42.76 38.60
C ASP A 277 10.82 42.62 37.11
N LEU A 278 11.97 43.16 36.72
CA LEU A 278 12.53 42.95 35.38
C LEU A 278 12.94 41.50 35.15
N GLN A 279 13.52 40.83 36.16
CA GLN A 279 13.86 39.41 36.10
C GLN A 279 12.61 38.55 35.97
N LYS A 280 11.57 38.77 36.78
CA LYS A 280 10.27 38.09 36.65
C LYS A 280 9.66 38.32 35.28
N SER A 281 9.72 39.55 34.76
CA SER A 281 9.21 39.89 33.43
C SER A 281 10.02 39.20 32.32
N LEU A 282 11.32 39.00 32.52
CA LEU A 282 12.19 38.29 31.58
C LEU A 282 11.93 36.78 31.61
N GLU A 283 11.69 36.21 32.78
CA GLU A 283 11.33 34.78 32.95
C GLU A 283 9.94 34.46 32.39
N GLN A 284 8.99 35.41 32.49
CA GLN A 284 7.66 35.29 31.90
C GLN A 284 7.66 35.47 30.38
N ARG A 285 8.70 36.06 29.80
CA ARG A 285 8.78 36.19 28.34
C ARG A 285 8.98 34.81 27.73
N PRO A 286 8.18 34.45 26.71
CA PRO A 286 8.34 33.17 26.04
C PRO A 286 9.75 33.06 25.48
N THR A 287 10.38 31.91 25.74
CA THR A 287 11.76 31.66 25.31
C THR A 287 11.83 31.71 23.78
N ILE A 288 12.97 32.11 23.21
CA ILE A 288 13.16 32.17 21.75
C ILE A 288 12.73 30.85 21.08
N LYS A 289 13.07 29.71 21.69
CA LYS A 289 12.63 28.38 21.27
C LYS A 289 11.10 28.23 21.25
N GLN A 290 10.40 28.68 22.29
CA GLN A 290 8.93 28.61 22.36
C GLN A 290 8.27 29.49 21.30
N VAL A 291 8.83 30.67 21.02
CA VAL A 291 8.36 31.56 19.95
C VAL A 291 8.60 30.95 18.56
N GLU A 292 9.76 30.31 18.38
CA GLU A 292 10.09 29.56 17.16
C GLU A 292 9.16 28.35 16.97
N ASP A 293 8.88 27.60 18.03
CA ASP A 293 7.98 26.45 18.02
C ASP A 293 6.54 26.86 17.74
N LEU A 294 6.05 27.94 18.35
CA LEU A 294 4.74 28.52 18.05
C LEU A 294 4.67 29.03 16.60
N ARG A 295 5.73 29.66 16.08
CA ARG A 295 5.80 30.06 14.66
C ARG A 295 5.77 28.86 13.73
N LYS A 296 6.48 27.78 14.05
CA LYS A 296 6.46 26.53 13.28
C LYS A 296 5.06 25.90 13.30
N GLN A 297 4.44 25.80 14.48
CA GLN A 297 3.07 25.30 14.62
C GLN A 297 2.06 26.13 13.82
N VAL A 298 2.15 27.47 13.85
CA VAL A 298 1.28 28.35 13.06
C VAL A 298 1.52 28.17 11.56
N LYS A 299 2.77 28.07 11.10
CA LYS A 299 3.08 27.80 9.69
C LYS A 299 2.51 26.44 9.24
N ILE A 300 2.62 25.42 10.07
CA ILE A 300 2.10 24.08 9.76
C ILE A 300 0.57 24.08 9.76
N LEU A 301 -0.07 24.72 10.74
CA LEU A 301 -1.52 24.89 10.76
C LEU A 301 -2.01 25.68 9.55
N GLN A 302 -1.27 26.70 9.11
CA GLN A 302 -1.59 27.46 7.91
C GLN A 302 -1.45 26.59 6.66
N ALA A 303 -0.42 25.75 6.59
CA ALA A 303 -0.22 24.86 5.46
C ALA A 303 -1.26 23.74 5.40
N VAL A 304 -1.61 23.16 6.55
CA VAL A 304 -2.64 22.12 6.71
C VAL A 304 -4.05 22.68 6.50
N GLY A 305 -4.30 23.92 6.92
CA GLY A 305 -5.62 24.55 6.86
C GLY A 305 -5.93 25.27 5.54
N TYR A 306 -4.90 25.81 4.85
CA TYR A 306 -5.10 26.67 3.68
C TYR A 306 -4.44 26.15 2.39
N ASN A 307 -3.69 25.03 2.42
CA ASN A 307 -3.05 24.46 1.23
C ASN A 307 -2.29 25.49 0.36
N SER A 308 -1.74 26.53 0.97
CA SER A 308 -1.13 27.67 0.29
C SER A 308 0.24 27.98 0.91
N ILE A 309 1.20 27.09 0.70
CA ILE A 309 2.62 27.41 0.92
C ILE A 309 3.41 26.81 -0.26
N GLU A 310 4.16 27.68 -0.93
CA GLU A 310 5.13 27.34 -1.98
C GLU A 310 6.20 26.40 -1.41
N ALA A 311 6.62 25.41 -2.18
CA ALA A 311 7.47 24.31 -1.70
C ALA A 311 8.81 24.75 -1.07
N GLU A 312 9.27 25.98 -1.32
CA GLU A 312 10.51 26.55 -0.78
C GLU A 312 10.44 26.94 0.71
N ASP A 313 9.27 27.34 1.21
CA ASP A 313 9.09 27.74 2.62
C ASP A 313 8.97 26.54 3.58
N TRP A 314 8.88 25.33 3.03
CA TRP A 314 8.71 24.07 3.74
C TRP A 314 10.03 23.45 4.22
N GLU A 315 11.10 23.58 3.45
CA GLU A 315 12.43 23.09 3.85
C GLU A 315 12.92 23.84 5.09
N VAL A 316 12.62 25.13 5.21
CA VAL A 316 13.02 25.95 6.36
C VAL A 316 12.25 25.57 7.63
N ALA A 317 11.00 25.12 7.52
CA ALA A 317 10.17 24.75 8.68
C ALA A 317 10.48 23.34 9.23
N THR A 318 11.04 22.45 8.41
CA THR A 318 11.21 21.01 8.71
C THR A 318 12.63 20.61 9.10
N THR A 319 13.52 21.56 9.36
CA THR A 319 14.92 21.29 9.75
C THR A 319 15.13 21.08 11.27
N GLY A 320 14.07 21.07 12.09
CA GLY A 320 14.16 20.81 13.54
C GLY A 320 13.81 19.37 13.92
N GLU A 321 14.72 18.67 14.59
CA GLU A 321 14.66 17.22 14.87
C GLU A 321 13.45 16.75 15.72
N ASP A 322 12.82 17.63 16.51
CA ASP A 322 11.87 17.21 17.55
C ASP A 322 10.37 17.24 17.16
N MET A 323 10.00 17.93 16.06
CA MET A 323 8.59 18.08 15.65
C MET A 323 8.26 17.47 14.27
N THR A 324 9.29 17.18 13.47
CA THR A 324 9.17 16.75 12.06
C THR A 324 8.43 15.43 11.84
N LYS A 325 8.56 14.43 12.72
CA LYS A 325 7.91 13.13 12.52
C LYS A 325 6.39 13.20 12.69
N LEU A 326 5.90 13.87 13.73
CA LEU A 326 4.46 13.96 13.98
C LEU A 326 3.78 14.85 12.93
N GLU A 327 4.45 15.93 12.54
CA GLU A 327 3.95 16.89 11.56
C GLU A 327 3.94 16.30 10.15
N ALA A 328 4.98 15.57 9.75
CA ALA A 328 5.00 14.82 8.49
C ALA A 328 3.91 13.73 8.45
N LEU A 329 3.69 13.03 9.57
CA LEU A 329 2.63 12.00 9.67
C LEU A 329 1.23 12.60 9.60
N LEU A 330 0.99 13.76 10.24
CA LEU A 330 -0.30 14.44 10.17
C LEU A 330 -0.60 14.93 8.75
N LEU A 331 0.43 15.39 8.03
CA LEU A 331 0.26 15.88 6.67
C LEU A 331 0.09 14.76 5.65
N ASP A 332 0.85 13.67 5.78
CA ASP A 332 0.64 12.46 4.98
C ASP A 332 -0.77 11.88 5.23
N LYS A 333 -1.23 11.90 6.49
CA LYS A 333 -2.60 11.48 6.83
C LYS A 333 -3.64 12.44 6.25
N ASN A 334 -3.42 13.76 6.27
CA ASN A 334 -4.35 14.73 5.70
C ASN A 334 -4.43 14.59 4.16
N ARG A 335 -3.28 14.51 3.47
CA ARG A 335 -3.23 14.25 2.02
C ARG A 335 -3.87 12.91 1.64
N LYS A 336 -3.68 11.86 2.45
CA LYS A 336 -4.36 10.57 2.25
C LYS A 336 -5.88 10.70 2.43
N MET A 337 -6.33 11.38 3.48
CA MET A 337 -7.75 11.63 3.72
C MET A 337 -8.36 12.45 2.58
N GLU A 338 -7.68 13.48 2.08
CA GLU A 338 -8.12 14.26 0.91
C GLU A 338 -8.18 13.42 -0.36
N HIS A 339 -7.17 12.56 -0.60
CA HIS A 339 -7.18 11.64 -1.73
C HIS A 339 -8.32 10.63 -1.64
N GLU A 340 -8.58 10.07 -0.46
CA GLU A 340 -9.72 9.19 -0.22
C GLU A 340 -11.06 9.92 -0.42
N LEU A 341 -11.18 11.16 0.06
CA LEU A 341 -12.38 11.98 -0.09
C LEU A 341 -12.65 12.32 -1.57
N THR A 342 -11.61 12.70 -2.32
CA THR A 342 -11.73 12.94 -3.77
C THR A 342 -12.06 11.67 -4.54
N GLN A 343 -11.44 10.53 -4.20
CA GLN A 343 -11.76 9.24 -4.80
C GLN A 343 -13.20 8.81 -4.51
N LEU A 344 -13.68 8.98 -3.28
CA LEU A 344 -15.07 8.71 -2.91
C LEU A 344 -16.04 9.63 -3.64
N LYS A 345 -15.71 10.92 -3.83
CA LYS A 345 -16.52 11.86 -4.63
C LYS A 345 -16.62 11.41 -6.09
N VAL A 346 -15.52 10.96 -6.70
CA VAL A 346 -15.53 10.45 -8.08
C VAL A 346 -16.37 9.17 -8.17
N GLN A 347 -16.18 8.23 -7.25
CA GLN A 347 -16.99 7.00 -7.21
C GLN A 347 -18.48 7.30 -7.01
N LEU A 348 -18.83 8.27 -6.15
CA LEU A 348 -20.21 8.70 -5.97
C LEU A 348 -20.78 9.26 -7.27
N ALA A 349 -20.03 10.13 -7.97
CA ALA A 349 -20.47 10.67 -9.25
C ALA A 349 -20.65 9.57 -10.32
N GLU A 350 -19.77 8.57 -10.38
CA GLU A 350 -19.93 7.41 -11.28
C GLU A 350 -21.16 6.58 -10.92
N LYS A 351 -21.39 6.31 -9.63
CA LYS A 351 -22.57 5.55 -9.17
C LYS A 351 -23.87 6.30 -9.44
N VAL A 352 -23.89 7.62 -9.27
CA VAL A 352 -25.03 8.46 -9.62
C VAL A 352 -25.33 8.37 -11.12
N LYS A 353 -24.33 8.51 -11.99
CA LYS A 353 -24.52 8.36 -13.46
C LYS A 353 -25.06 6.98 -13.84
N VAL A 354 -24.57 5.93 -13.19
CA VAL A 354 -25.06 4.56 -13.42
C VAL A 354 -26.51 4.41 -12.95
N ALA A 355 -26.86 4.99 -11.80
CA ALA A 355 -28.23 4.99 -11.29
C ALA A 355 -29.18 5.74 -12.22
N GLU A 356 -28.80 6.93 -12.70
CA GLU A 356 -29.56 7.71 -13.70
C GLU A 356 -29.77 6.90 -14.99
N ALA A 357 -28.72 6.21 -15.48
CA ALA A 357 -28.83 5.37 -16.67
C ALA A 357 -29.77 4.17 -16.47
N PHE A 358 -29.79 3.58 -15.28
CA PHE A 358 -30.75 2.52 -14.94
C PHE A 358 -32.17 3.07 -14.80
N GLU A 359 -32.35 4.26 -14.25
CA GLU A 359 -33.66 4.91 -14.15
C GLU A 359 -34.25 5.22 -15.54
N VAL A 360 -33.42 5.68 -16.48
CA VAL A 360 -33.83 5.86 -17.88
C VAL A 360 -34.27 4.53 -18.50
N LYS A 361 -33.48 3.47 -18.32
CA LYS A 361 -33.84 2.13 -18.82
C LYS A 361 -35.12 1.58 -18.18
N ALA A 362 -35.34 1.84 -16.90
CA ALA A 362 -36.57 1.45 -16.22
C ALA A 362 -37.77 2.13 -16.87
N LYS A 363 -37.71 3.45 -17.09
CA LYS A 363 -38.75 4.21 -17.82
C LYS A 363 -38.96 3.70 -19.24
N GLU A 364 -37.91 3.35 -19.97
CA GLU A 364 -38.03 2.74 -21.30
C GLU A 364 -38.75 1.38 -21.28
N MET A 365 -38.49 0.56 -20.27
CA MET A 365 -39.15 -0.74 -20.12
C MET A 365 -40.61 -0.59 -19.67
N GLU A 366 -40.90 0.38 -18.79
CA GLU A 366 -42.27 0.76 -18.43
C GLU A 366 -43.06 1.21 -19.67
N MET A 367 -42.51 2.12 -20.49
CA MET A 367 -43.17 2.52 -21.75
C MET A 367 -43.42 1.34 -22.70
N LYS A 368 -42.50 0.37 -22.78
CA LYS A 368 -42.70 -0.84 -23.59
C LYS A 368 -43.81 -1.73 -23.03
N ILE A 369 -43.90 -1.84 -21.70
CA ILE A 369 -44.99 -2.56 -21.04
C ILE A 369 -46.32 -1.86 -21.35
N ASP A 370 -46.40 -0.54 -21.24
CA ASP A 370 -47.61 0.22 -21.56
C ASP A 370 -48.02 0.04 -23.03
N GLN A 371 -47.06 0.11 -23.96
CA GLN A 371 -47.31 -0.15 -25.38
C GLN A 371 -47.81 -1.59 -25.63
N GLN A 372 -47.25 -2.57 -24.93
CA GLN A 372 -47.69 -3.97 -25.02
C GLN A 372 -49.08 -4.13 -24.42
N GLN A 373 -49.38 -3.49 -23.30
CA GLN A 373 -50.72 -3.48 -22.70
C GLN A 373 -51.74 -2.86 -23.66
N GLU A 374 -51.43 -1.70 -24.26
CA GLU A 374 -52.30 -1.10 -25.28
C GLU A 374 -52.49 -1.98 -26.52
N LEU A 375 -51.45 -2.71 -26.94
CA LEU A 375 -51.57 -3.64 -28.05
C LEU A 375 -52.46 -4.83 -27.67
N ILE A 376 -52.29 -5.36 -26.45
CA ILE A 376 -53.12 -6.44 -25.93
C ILE A 376 -54.57 -5.98 -25.85
N THR A 377 -54.87 -4.79 -25.32
CA THR A 377 -56.25 -4.28 -25.28
C THR A 377 -56.83 -4.09 -26.67
N LYS A 378 -56.06 -3.60 -27.65
CA LYS A 378 -56.50 -3.52 -29.05
C LYS A 378 -56.78 -4.91 -29.65
N LEU A 379 -55.91 -5.88 -29.39
CA LEU A 379 -56.10 -7.26 -29.85
C LEU A 379 -57.31 -7.91 -29.17
N GLU A 380 -57.55 -7.64 -27.89
CA GLU A 380 -58.74 -8.08 -27.16
C GLU A 380 -60.00 -7.43 -27.74
N GLU A 381 -59.99 -6.13 -28.04
CA GLU A 381 -61.08 -5.43 -28.71
C GLU A 381 -61.34 -5.98 -30.12
N ASP A 382 -60.29 -6.27 -30.89
CA ASP A 382 -60.39 -6.84 -32.24
C ASP A 382 -60.89 -8.29 -32.20
N ILE A 383 -60.47 -9.09 -31.21
CA ILE A 383 -61.01 -10.44 -30.97
C ILE A 383 -62.49 -10.34 -30.57
N LEU A 384 -62.86 -9.41 -29.68
CA LEU A 384 -64.27 -9.19 -29.31
C LEU A 384 -65.11 -8.73 -30.52
N ARG A 385 -64.58 -7.84 -31.37
CA ARG A 385 -65.24 -7.43 -32.63
C ARG A 385 -65.34 -8.58 -33.62
N GLY A 386 -64.31 -9.41 -33.74
CA GLY A 386 -64.29 -10.62 -34.57
C GLY A 386 -65.29 -11.67 -34.08
N TYR A 387 -65.41 -11.84 -32.77
CA TYR A 387 -66.38 -12.73 -32.12
C TYR A 387 -67.83 -12.23 -32.34
N ASN A 388 -68.07 -10.93 -32.14
CA ASN A 388 -69.36 -10.30 -32.44
C ASN A 388 -69.69 -10.30 -33.95
N SER A 389 -68.69 -10.32 -34.83
CA SER A 389 -68.85 -10.45 -36.28
C SER A 389 -69.14 -11.90 -36.69
N LEU A 390 -68.64 -12.89 -35.95
CA LEU A 390 -68.96 -14.29 -36.17
C LEU A 390 -70.39 -14.57 -35.71
N GLU A 391 -70.79 -14.03 -34.55
CA GLU A 391 -72.16 -14.10 -34.03
C GLU A 391 -73.16 -13.36 -34.94
N LYS A 392 -72.79 -12.21 -35.52
CA LYS A 392 -73.62 -11.53 -36.54
C LYS A 392 -73.66 -12.24 -37.89
N ARG A 393 -72.70 -13.10 -38.21
CA ARG A 393 -72.64 -13.85 -39.47
C ARG A 393 -73.38 -15.19 -39.36
N THR A 394 -73.46 -15.75 -38.15
CA THR A 394 -74.38 -16.86 -37.83
C THR A 394 -75.83 -16.37 -37.70
N THR A 395 -76.09 -15.12 -37.28
CA THR A 395 -77.48 -14.59 -37.21
C THR A 395 -77.97 -13.86 -38.46
N LYS A 396 -77.15 -13.68 -39.51
CA LYS A 396 -77.55 -13.04 -40.79
C LYS A 396 -77.66 -13.99 -41.98
N ALA A 397 -77.37 -15.27 -41.81
CA ALA A 397 -77.56 -16.26 -42.86
C ALA A 397 -79.01 -16.82 -42.92
N ASP A 398 -79.87 -16.49 -41.95
CA ASP A 398 -81.21 -17.07 -41.79
C ASP A 398 -82.40 -16.21 -42.28
N ASP A 399 -82.18 -15.12 -43.03
CA ASP A 399 -83.27 -14.20 -43.42
C ASP A 399 -83.20 -13.70 -44.86
N TRP A 400 -83.13 -14.60 -45.86
CA TRP A 400 -83.61 -14.32 -47.24
C TRP A 400 -83.99 -15.63 -47.98
N GLY A 401 -85.29 -15.92 -48.03
CA GLY A 401 -85.97 -16.32 -49.27
C GLY A 401 -85.98 -17.81 -49.69
N LEU A 402 -87.01 -18.51 -49.20
CA LEU A 402 -87.78 -19.58 -49.83
C LEU A 402 -87.79 -19.60 -51.39
N ALA A 403 -87.27 -20.65 -52.03
CA ALA A 403 -87.87 -21.40 -53.16
C ALA A 403 -86.88 -22.42 -53.79
N GLU A 404 -87.11 -23.71 -53.50
CA GLU A 404 -87.06 -24.85 -54.42
C GLU A 404 -85.97 -24.91 -55.52
N LEU A 405 -84.92 -25.72 -55.31
CA LEU A 405 -84.49 -26.80 -56.22
C LEU A 405 -83.25 -27.54 -55.67
N GLY A 406 -83.46 -28.84 -55.41
CA GLY A 406 -82.53 -29.97 -55.41
C GLY A 406 -81.01 -29.77 -55.23
N ALA A 407 -80.53 -30.55 -54.26
CA ALA A 407 -79.30 -31.37 -54.28
C ALA A 407 -78.13 -30.93 -53.38
N SER A 408 -77.84 -31.84 -52.43
CA SER A 408 -76.58 -32.10 -51.73
C SER A 408 -75.93 -30.98 -50.90
N ASP A 409 -75.98 -31.09 -49.56
CA ASP A 409 -74.79 -31.45 -48.77
C ASP A 409 -75.14 -31.71 -47.30
N ILE A 410 -74.87 -32.93 -46.81
CA ILE A 410 -75.03 -33.40 -45.42
C ILE A 410 -73.66 -33.41 -44.69
N SER A 411 -72.68 -32.63 -45.14
CA SER A 411 -71.28 -32.81 -44.74
C SER A 411 -70.61 -31.56 -44.17
N LYS A 412 -71.28 -30.77 -43.33
CA LYS A 412 -70.64 -29.63 -42.63
C LYS A 412 -70.93 -29.48 -41.13
N GLU A 413 -72.01 -30.04 -40.59
CA GLU A 413 -72.29 -29.91 -39.14
C GLU A 413 -71.42 -30.83 -38.27
N ALA A 414 -70.89 -31.93 -38.80
CA ALA A 414 -70.02 -32.84 -38.04
C ALA A 414 -68.59 -32.31 -37.86
N GLU A 415 -68.06 -31.51 -38.79
CA GLU A 415 -66.68 -31.02 -38.73
C GLU A 415 -66.51 -29.84 -37.76
N ASP A 416 -67.53 -29.02 -37.55
CA ASP A 416 -67.47 -27.85 -36.66
C ASP A 416 -67.60 -28.22 -35.17
N GLU A 417 -68.38 -29.24 -34.81
CA GLU A 417 -68.41 -29.76 -33.43
C GLU A 417 -67.11 -30.50 -33.06
N GLU A 418 -66.52 -31.22 -34.00
CA GLU A 418 -65.25 -31.95 -33.78
C GLU A 418 -64.06 -30.99 -33.64
N GLN A 419 -64.05 -29.88 -34.38
CA GLN A 419 -63.05 -28.80 -34.24
C GLN A 419 -63.18 -28.04 -32.92
N ASN A 420 -64.40 -27.74 -32.46
CA ASN A 420 -64.61 -27.11 -31.15
C ASN A 420 -64.23 -28.04 -29.99
N SER A 421 -64.54 -29.33 -30.10
CA SER A 421 -64.10 -30.38 -29.16
C SER A 421 -62.57 -30.51 -29.13
N MET A 422 -61.91 -30.51 -30.29
CA MET A 422 -60.45 -30.55 -30.39
C MET A 422 -59.78 -29.33 -29.78
N LEU A 423 -60.32 -28.13 -30.01
CA LEU A 423 -59.83 -26.90 -29.38
C LEU A 423 -60.03 -26.90 -27.86
N GLN A 424 -61.14 -27.44 -27.36
CA GLN A 424 -61.38 -27.60 -25.92
C GLN A 424 -60.40 -28.58 -25.29
N VAL A 425 -60.08 -29.68 -25.98
CA VAL A 425 -59.04 -30.63 -25.56
C VAL A 425 -57.67 -29.96 -25.55
N ILE A 426 -57.30 -29.18 -26.57
CA ILE A 426 -56.02 -28.45 -26.62
C ILE A 426 -55.93 -27.41 -25.50
N CYS A 427 -57.01 -26.67 -25.20
CA CYS A 427 -57.07 -25.75 -24.07
C CYS A 427 -56.88 -26.49 -22.73
N SER A 428 -57.56 -27.63 -22.54
CA SER A 428 -57.40 -28.43 -21.33
C SER A 428 -55.97 -29.00 -21.18
N GLN A 429 -55.34 -29.40 -22.28
CA GLN A 429 -53.96 -29.88 -22.28
C GLN A 429 -52.99 -28.74 -21.96
N ARG A 430 -53.15 -27.56 -22.58
CA ARG A 430 -52.37 -26.36 -22.27
C ARG A 430 -52.49 -25.97 -20.80
N ASP A 431 -53.69 -26.01 -20.25
CA ASP A 431 -53.94 -25.63 -18.86
C ASP A 431 -53.33 -26.66 -17.90
N ARG A 432 -53.37 -27.96 -18.25
CA ARG A 432 -52.65 -29.02 -17.55
C ARG A 432 -51.13 -28.85 -17.61
N PHE A 433 -50.57 -28.44 -18.74
CA PHE A 433 -49.14 -28.14 -18.86
C PHE A 433 -48.75 -26.90 -18.05
N ARG A 434 -49.57 -25.84 -18.05
CA ARG A 434 -49.36 -24.65 -17.21
C ARG A 434 -49.43 -24.98 -15.73
N GLN A 435 -50.35 -25.85 -15.33
CA GLN A 435 -50.43 -26.33 -13.95
C GLN A 435 -49.17 -27.13 -13.57
N ARG A 436 -48.74 -28.08 -14.41
CA ARG A 436 -47.52 -28.85 -14.17
C ARG A 436 -46.27 -27.96 -14.13
N LEU A 437 -46.22 -26.92 -14.97
CA LEU A 437 -45.13 -25.94 -14.95
C LEU A 437 -45.07 -25.21 -13.59
N ARG A 438 -46.22 -24.70 -13.11
CA ARG A 438 -46.30 -24.04 -11.80
C ARG A 438 -45.91 -24.97 -10.65
N GLU A 439 -46.39 -26.21 -10.66
CA GLU A 439 -46.02 -27.23 -9.67
C GLU A 439 -44.50 -27.48 -9.71
N THR A 440 -43.89 -27.61 -10.89
CA THR A 440 -42.43 -27.79 -11.00
C THR A 440 -41.62 -26.56 -10.57
N GLU A 441 -42.14 -25.35 -10.80
CA GLU A 441 -41.51 -24.10 -10.36
C GLU A 441 -41.57 -23.97 -8.82
N GLU A 442 -42.69 -24.36 -8.20
CA GLU A 442 -42.84 -24.42 -6.76
C GLU A 442 -41.91 -25.48 -6.13
N GLU A 443 -41.83 -26.67 -6.72
CA GLU A 443 -40.88 -27.70 -6.28
C GLU A 443 -39.43 -27.22 -6.37
N LEU A 444 -39.07 -26.52 -7.45
CA LEU A 444 -37.73 -25.95 -7.63
C LEU A 444 -37.43 -24.89 -6.57
N ARG A 445 -38.40 -24.02 -6.27
CA ARG A 445 -38.28 -23.03 -5.20
C ARG A 445 -38.08 -23.70 -3.83
N ILE A 446 -38.86 -24.72 -3.52
CA ILE A 446 -38.75 -25.48 -2.27
C ILE A 446 -37.38 -26.17 -2.18
N LEU A 447 -36.89 -26.78 -3.26
CA LEU A 447 -35.56 -27.39 -3.30
C LEU A 447 -34.46 -26.35 -3.10
N GLN A 448 -34.61 -25.16 -3.70
CA GLN A 448 -33.65 -24.08 -3.55
C GLN A 448 -33.59 -23.58 -2.09
N ASP A 449 -34.74 -23.43 -1.44
CA ASP A 449 -34.79 -23.01 -0.03
C ASP A 449 -34.25 -24.10 0.91
N LYS A 450 -34.51 -25.39 0.63
CA LYS A 450 -33.85 -26.51 1.33
C LYS A 450 -32.33 -26.49 1.16
N ASN A 451 -31.84 -26.17 -0.04
CA ASN A 451 -30.41 -26.10 -0.32
C ASN A 451 -29.73 -24.96 0.46
N LYS A 452 -30.40 -23.80 0.56
CA LYS A 452 -29.94 -22.69 1.42
C LYS A 452 -29.92 -23.07 2.89
N ALA A 453 -30.96 -23.75 3.38
CA ALA A 453 -31.01 -24.22 4.76
C ALA A 453 -29.89 -25.22 5.08
N LEU A 454 -29.68 -26.22 4.22
CA LEU A 454 -28.58 -27.19 4.34
C LEU A 454 -27.20 -26.53 4.28
N ALA A 455 -27.03 -25.51 3.44
CA ALA A 455 -25.79 -24.74 3.40
C ALA A 455 -25.54 -23.99 4.72
N ALA A 456 -26.56 -23.38 5.31
CA ALA A 456 -26.46 -22.72 6.61
C ALA A 456 -26.14 -23.70 7.74
N GLU A 457 -26.76 -24.89 7.73
CA GLU A 457 -26.43 -25.96 8.68
C GLU A 457 -24.99 -26.46 8.51
N LEU A 458 -24.51 -26.64 7.28
CA LEU A 458 -23.11 -27.00 7.01
C LEU A 458 -22.13 -25.96 7.54
N GLU A 459 -22.41 -24.66 7.37
CA GLU A 459 -21.57 -23.60 7.94
C GLU A 459 -21.61 -23.61 9.48
N LYS A 460 -22.77 -23.85 10.07
CA LYS A 460 -22.90 -24.02 11.52
C LYS A 460 -22.06 -25.20 12.02
N TYR A 461 -22.16 -26.37 11.40
CA TYR A 461 -21.35 -27.54 11.76
C TYR A 461 -19.86 -27.31 11.55
N LYS A 462 -19.44 -26.58 10.51
CA LYS A 462 -18.03 -26.20 10.34
C LYS A 462 -17.55 -25.32 11.49
N ALA A 463 -18.33 -24.33 11.90
CA ALA A 463 -17.98 -23.46 13.02
C ALA A 463 -17.92 -24.21 14.36
N ASP A 464 -18.86 -25.13 14.61
CA ASP A 464 -18.86 -25.95 15.81
C ASP A 464 -17.70 -26.95 15.82
N ASN A 465 -17.35 -27.54 14.66
CA ASN A 465 -16.17 -28.40 14.52
C ASN A 465 -14.85 -27.65 14.76
N LEU A 466 -14.74 -26.40 14.30
CA LEU A 466 -13.58 -25.55 14.58
C LEU A 466 -13.44 -25.25 16.09
N LYS A 467 -14.55 -24.92 16.76
CA LYS A 467 -14.56 -24.73 18.23
C LYS A 467 -14.24 -26.01 19.00
N LEU A 468 -14.66 -27.16 18.48
CA LEU A 468 -14.32 -28.45 19.08
C LEU A 468 -12.82 -28.74 18.93
N TYR A 469 -12.25 -28.43 17.76
CA TYR A 469 -10.81 -28.52 17.52
C TYR A 469 -10.01 -27.58 18.45
N GLU A 470 -10.46 -26.34 18.61
CA GLU A 470 -9.92 -25.37 19.58
C GLU A 470 -9.89 -25.93 21.00
N LYS A 471 -11.01 -26.50 21.46
CA LYS A 471 -11.11 -27.11 22.79
C LYS A 471 -10.21 -28.33 22.93
N MET A 472 -10.16 -29.21 21.92
CA MET A 472 -9.28 -30.38 21.92
C MET A 472 -7.80 -29.96 22.01
N ARG A 473 -7.39 -28.95 21.22
CA ARG A 473 -6.05 -28.40 21.27
C ARG A 473 -5.73 -27.77 22.62
N TYR A 474 -6.64 -26.96 23.16
CA TYR A 474 -6.46 -26.35 24.47
C TYR A 474 -6.30 -27.40 25.59
N ILE A 475 -7.10 -28.48 25.55
CA ILE A 475 -6.97 -29.60 26.49
C ILE A 475 -5.67 -30.35 26.27
N GLN A 476 -5.25 -30.58 25.02
CA GLN A 476 -4.00 -31.26 24.69
C GLN A 476 -2.77 -30.47 25.17
N ASP A 477 -2.76 -29.15 24.96
CA ASP A 477 -1.71 -28.25 25.43
C ASP A 477 -1.71 -28.19 26.97
N TYR A 478 -2.88 -28.09 27.61
CA TYR A 478 -3.01 -28.12 29.08
C TYR A 478 -2.61 -29.47 29.72
N THR A 479 -2.77 -30.57 28.98
CA THR A 479 -2.34 -31.92 29.42
C THR A 479 -0.83 -32.10 29.27
N GLN A 480 -0.20 -31.42 28.30
CA GLN A 480 1.26 -31.39 28.15
C GLN A 480 1.95 -30.54 29.22
N GLU A 481 1.28 -29.53 29.78
CA GLU A 481 1.85 -28.62 30.78
C GLU A 481 1.82 -29.13 32.24
N ARG A 482 1.27 -30.33 32.54
CA ARG A 482 1.37 -30.91 33.90
C ARG A 482 2.73 -31.59 34.13
N PRO A 483 3.58 -31.13 35.07
CA PRO A 483 4.83 -31.81 35.39
C PRO A 483 4.58 -32.83 36.51
N PHE A 484 4.15 -34.05 36.17
CA PHE A 484 4.29 -35.19 37.08
C PHE A 484 4.76 -36.47 36.36
N SER A 485 5.94 -36.91 36.82
CA SER A 485 6.74 -38.11 36.56
C SER A 485 6.10 -39.38 35.97
N ARG A 486 6.89 -39.96 35.05
CA ARG A 486 7.14 -41.40 34.81
C ARG A 486 5.95 -42.31 34.51
N GLY A 487 5.84 -42.67 33.23
CA GLY A 487 5.22 -43.93 32.81
C GLY A 487 5.29 -44.07 31.30
N SER A 488 6.14 -44.98 30.81
CA SER A 488 6.18 -45.42 29.42
C SER A 488 4.78 -45.75 28.92
N LYS A 489 4.20 -44.89 28.08
CA LYS A 489 3.07 -45.23 27.23
C LYS A 489 3.51 -45.11 25.79
N LYS A 490 3.95 -46.27 25.29
CA LYS A 490 3.95 -46.68 23.89
C LYS A 490 2.74 -46.03 23.19
N ARG A 491 2.99 -45.17 22.20
CA ARG A 491 1.98 -44.78 21.21
C ARG A 491 1.46 -46.08 20.60
N SER A 492 0.28 -46.52 21.01
CA SER A 492 -0.54 -47.36 20.16
C SER A 492 -0.96 -46.47 19.01
N GLU A 493 -0.24 -46.58 17.90
CA GLU A 493 -0.82 -46.30 16.59
C GLU A 493 -2.06 -47.17 16.50
N ASP A 494 -3.22 -46.54 16.64
CA ASP A 494 -4.50 -47.13 16.34
C ASP A 494 -4.64 -47.15 14.81
N PRO A 495 -4.58 -48.32 14.16
CA PRO A 495 -4.56 -48.41 12.69
C PRO A 495 -5.91 -48.05 12.04
N GLU A 496 -6.95 -47.69 12.81
CA GLU A 496 -8.22 -47.17 12.27
C GLU A 496 -8.25 -45.63 12.07
N ALA A 497 -7.24 -44.89 12.52
CA ALA A 497 -7.23 -43.41 12.46
C ALA A 497 -6.95 -42.80 11.06
N GLY A 498 -6.90 -43.62 10.01
CA GLY A 498 -6.59 -43.17 8.64
C GLY A 498 -7.62 -42.20 8.05
N PHE A 499 -8.88 -42.22 8.52
CA PHE A 499 -9.94 -41.33 8.02
C PHE A 499 -10.13 -40.07 8.87
N SER A 500 -9.77 -40.12 10.16
CA SER A 500 -9.91 -38.97 11.07
C SER A 500 -8.81 -37.92 10.88
N SER A 501 -7.60 -38.36 10.51
CA SER A 501 -6.45 -37.49 10.20
C SER A 501 -6.76 -36.45 9.13
N ASP A 502 -7.48 -36.81 8.07
CA ASP A 502 -7.77 -35.86 6.97
C ASP A 502 -8.77 -34.78 7.37
N VAL A 503 -9.75 -35.12 8.20
CA VAL A 503 -10.72 -34.17 8.73
C VAL A 503 -10.04 -33.27 9.77
N GLU A 504 -9.25 -33.86 10.66
CA GLU A 504 -8.48 -33.14 11.68
C GLU A 504 -7.45 -32.19 11.04
N THR A 505 -6.71 -32.64 10.02
CA THR A 505 -5.74 -31.79 9.30
C THR A 505 -6.42 -30.65 8.53
N LYS A 506 -7.62 -30.87 8.00
CA LYS A 506 -8.41 -29.81 7.35
C LYS A 506 -8.83 -28.73 8.34
N TYR A 507 -9.37 -29.12 9.50
CA TYR A 507 -9.78 -28.16 10.53
C TYR A 507 -8.58 -27.54 11.27
N ARG A 508 -7.46 -28.26 11.39
CA ARG A 508 -6.18 -27.74 11.84
C ARG A 508 -5.66 -26.64 10.94
N LYS A 509 -5.65 -26.84 9.62
CA LYS A 509 -5.24 -25.81 8.65
C LYS A 509 -6.14 -24.59 8.74
N LEU A 510 -7.47 -24.78 8.78
CA LEU A 510 -8.42 -23.69 8.93
C LEU A 510 -8.20 -22.89 10.23
N TYR A 511 -7.90 -23.58 11.34
CA TYR A 511 -7.58 -22.95 12.62
C TYR A 511 -6.23 -22.21 12.60
N GLU A 512 -5.18 -22.83 12.07
CA GLU A 512 -3.85 -22.22 11.94
C GLU A 512 -3.87 -21.00 11.01
N GLU A 513 -4.69 -21.02 9.97
CA GLU A 513 -4.90 -19.88 9.06
C GLU A 513 -5.63 -18.71 9.74
N ASP A 514 -6.61 -18.99 10.61
CA ASP A 514 -7.40 -17.97 11.32
C ASP A 514 -6.63 -17.35 12.50
N ILE A 515 -5.79 -18.14 13.18
CA ILE A 515 -5.05 -17.67 14.36
C ILE A 515 -3.70 -17.03 14.03
N ASN A 516 -3.15 -17.26 12.83
CA ASN A 516 -1.84 -16.73 12.48
C ASN A 516 -1.92 -15.23 12.09
N PRO A 517 -1.31 -14.32 12.87
CA PRO A 517 -1.36 -12.89 12.57
C PRO A 517 -0.66 -12.55 11.23
N PHE A 518 0.28 -13.38 10.77
CA PHE A 518 1.00 -13.17 9.52
C PHE A 518 0.20 -13.59 8.27
N THR A 519 -0.70 -14.58 8.36
CA THR A 519 -1.60 -14.94 7.24
C THR A 519 -2.67 -13.87 7.07
N ALA A 520 -3.24 -13.40 8.19
CA ALA A 520 -4.16 -12.26 8.21
C ALA A 520 -3.47 -10.98 7.69
N PHE A 521 -2.22 -10.74 8.08
CA PHE A 521 -1.43 -9.60 7.59
C PHE A 521 -1.08 -9.73 6.11
N SER A 522 -0.59 -10.88 5.64
CA SER A 522 -0.31 -11.15 4.22
C SER A 522 -1.56 -11.02 3.36
N LYS A 523 -2.72 -11.45 3.86
CA LYS A 523 -4.01 -11.26 3.19
C LYS A 523 -4.39 -9.79 3.11
N LYS A 524 -4.27 -9.05 4.22
CA LYS A 524 -4.49 -7.58 4.27
C LYS A 524 -3.50 -6.82 3.38
N GLU A 525 -2.25 -7.25 3.31
CA GLU A 525 -1.21 -6.62 2.48
C GLU A 525 -1.46 -6.90 1.00
N LYS A 526 -1.85 -8.13 0.62
CA LYS A 526 -2.30 -8.46 -0.74
C LYS A 526 -3.54 -7.67 -1.13
N GLU A 527 -4.48 -7.48 -0.20
CA GLU A 527 -5.66 -6.63 -0.42
C GLU A 527 -5.28 -5.14 -0.54
N ARG A 528 -4.29 -4.65 0.22
CA ARG A 528 -3.79 -3.28 0.10
C ARG A 528 -3.10 -3.06 -1.24
N ARG A 529 -2.21 -3.97 -1.65
CA ARG A 529 -1.60 -3.99 -2.99
C ARG A 529 -2.67 -4.04 -4.08
N TYR A 530 -3.71 -4.86 -3.89
CA TYR A 530 -4.86 -4.93 -4.80
C TYR A 530 -5.66 -3.63 -4.86
N LYS A 531 -5.78 -2.88 -3.75
CA LYS A 531 -6.42 -1.56 -3.71
C LYS A 531 -5.54 -0.45 -4.29
N GLU A 532 -4.23 -0.53 -4.12
CA GLU A 532 -3.21 0.38 -4.67
C GLU A 532 -3.04 0.22 -6.19
N LEU A 533 -3.44 -0.91 -6.78
CA LEU A 533 -3.46 -1.11 -8.23
C LEU A 533 -4.46 -0.15 -8.90
N GLY A 534 -4.02 0.51 -9.97
CA GLY A 534 -4.86 1.40 -10.78
C GLY A 534 -6.05 0.65 -11.39
N LEU A 535 -7.10 1.37 -11.80
CA LEU A 535 -8.31 0.76 -12.38
C LEU A 535 -8.01 -0.16 -13.57
N ARG A 536 -7.03 0.21 -14.41
CA ARG A 536 -6.58 -0.59 -15.56
C ARG A 536 -5.84 -1.86 -15.13
N ASP A 537 -5.00 -1.75 -14.11
CA ASP A 537 -4.28 -2.91 -13.58
C ASP A 537 -5.23 -3.85 -12.85
N LYS A 538 -6.22 -3.33 -12.10
CA LYS A 538 -7.27 -4.15 -11.48
C LYS A 538 -8.07 -4.94 -12.49
N ILE A 539 -8.50 -4.30 -13.59
CA ILE A 539 -9.22 -4.96 -14.69
C ILE A 539 -8.33 -6.01 -15.34
N THR A 540 -7.05 -5.73 -15.54
CA THR A 540 -6.09 -6.67 -16.14
C THR A 540 -5.80 -7.85 -15.21
N LEU A 541 -5.71 -7.63 -13.90
CA LEU A 541 -5.46 -8.67 -12.90
C LEU A 541 -6.71 -9.53 -12.65
N THR A 542 -7.91 -8.95 -12.68
CA THR A 542 -9.17 -9.72 -12.62
C THR A 542 -9.42 -10.48 -13.91
N SER A 543 -9.20 -9.85 -15.07
CA SER A 543 -9.26 -10.53 -16.36
C SER A 543 -8.22 -11.64 -16.42
N GLY A 544 -6.97 -11.37 -16.03
CA GLY A 544 -5.89 -12.35 -15.97
C GLY A 544 -6.21 -13.52 -15.02
N ARG A 545 -6.71 -13.26 -13.81
CA ARG A 545 -7.13 -14.33 -12.89
C ARG A 545 -8.34 -15.12 -13.39
N PHE A 546 -9.32 -14.47 -14.02
CA PHE A 546 -10.47 -15.13 -14.60
C PHE A 546 -10.07 -16.03 -15.77
N LEU A 547 -9.17 -15.53 -16.62
CA LEU A 547 -8.65 -16.24 -17.77
C LEU A 547 -7.73 -17.39 -17.37
N LEU A 548 -6.87 -17.25 -16.35
CA LEU A 548 -5.99 -18.33 -15.87
C LEU A 548 -6.71 -19.33 -14.94
N GLY A 549 -7.68 -18.86 -14.14
CA GLY A 549 -8.36 -19.68 -13.14
C GLY A 549 -9.41 -20.61 -13.71
N ASN A 550 -10.06 -20.26 -14.82
CA ASN A 550 -11.13 -21.07 -15.40
C ASN A 550 -10.65 -21.83 -16.64
N LYS A 551 -10.79 -23.16 -16.64
CA LYS A 551 -10.43 -24.03 -17.78
C LYS A 551 -11.16 -23.64 -19.07
N TYR A 552 -12.42 -23.22 -18.97
CA TYR A 552 -13.24 -22.83 -20.11
C TYR A 552 -12.81 -21.48 -20.71
N ALA A 553 -12.37 -20.53 -19.87
CA ALA A 553 -11.86 -19.24 -20.32
C ALA A 553 -10.54 -19.39 -21.07
N ARG A 554 -9.65 -20.30 -20.63
CA ARG A 554 -8.42 -20.65 -21.35
C ARG A 554 -8.69 -21.22 -22.73
N THR A 555 -9.60 -22.19 -22.83
CA THR A 555 -10.02 -22.75 -24.13
C THR A 555 -10.69 -21.69 -25.01
N PHE A 556 -11.52 -20.82 -24.44
CA PHE A 556 -12.17 -19.75 -25.19
C PHE A 556 -11.17 -18.76 -25.78
N ILE A 557 -10.17 -18.28 -25.02
CA ILE A 557 -9.12 -17.40 -25.56
C ILE A 557 -8.31 -18.12 -26.64
N PHE A 558 -8.01 -19.40 -26.43
CA PHE A 558 -7.24 -20.17 -27.40
C PHE A 558 -7.96 -20.21 -28.76
N PHE A 559 -9.26 -20.55 -28.76
CA PHE A 559 -10.06 -20.55 -29.98
C PHE A 559 -10.34 -19.14 -30.52
N TYR A 560 -10.53 -18.15 -29.65
CA TYR A 560 -10.69 -16.75 -30.04
C TYR A 560 -9.42 -16.20 -30.72
N SER A 561 -8.24 -16.52 -30.18
CA SER A 561 -6.95 -16.18 -30.78
C SER A 561 -6.80 -16.84 -32.15
N ILE A 562 -7.11 -18.13 -32.28
CA ILE A 562 -7.10 -18.83 -33.56
C ILE A 562 -8.07 -18.16 -34.56
N GLY A 563 -9.29 -17.86 -34.14
CA GLY A 563 -10.29 -17.17 -34.97
C GLY A 563 -9.82 -15.79 -35.42
N LEU A 564 -9.17 -15.02 -34.54
CA LEU A 564 -8.60 -13.73 -34.87
C LEU A 564 -7.43 -13.87 -35.86
N HIS A 565 -6.57 -14.86 -35.68
CA HIS A 565 -5.49 -15.14 -36.63
C HIS A 565 -6.03 -15.52 -38.00
N ILE A 566 -7.07 -16.37 -38.08
CA ILE A 566 -7.76 -16.72 -39.33
C ILE A 566 -8.37 -15.48 -39.99
N LEU A 567 -9.00 -14.59 -39.20
CA LEU A 567 -9.60 -13.35 -39.71
C LEU A 567 -8.54 -12.41 -40.27
N VAL A 568 -7.43 -12.21 -39.55
CA VAL A 568 -6.31 -11.38 -40.00
C VAL A 568 -5.67 -12.00 -41.25
N PHE A 569 -5.46 -13.31 -41.28
CA PHE A 569 -4.93 -14.00 -42.46
C PHE A 569 -5.86 -13.87 -43.67
N SER A 570 -7.16 -13.99 -43.48
CA SER A 570 -8.17 -13.82 -44.53
C SER A 570 -8.22 -12.38 -45.05
N SER A 571 -8.10 -11.40 -44.14
CA SER A 571 -8.02 -9.97 -44.49
C SER A 571 -6.75 -9.67 -45.30
N LEU A 572 -5.59 -10.14 -44.84
CA LEU A 572 -4.31 -9.98 -45.55
C LEU A 572 -4.30 -10.73 -46.88
N TYR A 573 -4.90 -11.92 -46.94
CA TYR A 573 -5.04 -12.69 -48.17
C TYR A 573 -5.91 -11.96 -49.18
N ARG A 574 -7.07 -11.41 -48.76
CA ARG A 574 -7.90 -10.58 -49.64
C ARG A 574 -7.16 -9.33 -50.12
N MET A 575 -6.42 -8.67 -49.23
CA MET A 575 -5.66 -7.46 -49.58
C MET A 575 -4.50 -7.77 -50.54
N SER A 576 -3.83 -8.92 -50.35
CA SER A 576 -2.79 -9.43 -51.24
C SER A 576 -3.36 -9.86 -52.60
N ALA A 577 -4.51 -10.54 -52.63
CA ALA A 577 -5.19 -10.93 -53.86
C ALA A 577 -5.64 -9.71 -54.68
N LEU A 578 -6.16 -8.67 -54.01
CA LEU A 578 -6.49 -7.40 -54.65
C LEU A 578 -5.24 -6.70 -55.19
N SER A 579 -4.15 -6.67 -54.42
CA SER A 579 -2.87 -6.10 -54.86
C SER A 579 -2.27 -6.85 -56.05
N PHE A 580 -2.34 -8.19 -56.06
CA PHE A 580 -1.87 -9.02 -57.16
C PHE A 580 -2.69 -8.79 -58.44
N HIS A 581 -4.02 -8.62 -58.33
CA HIS A 581 -4.85 -8.25 -59.48
C HIS A 581 -4.50 -6.88 -60.06
N VAL A 582 -4.17 -5.90 -59.21
CA VAL A 582 -3.76 -4.55 -59.65
C VAL A 582 -2.39 -4.60 -60.35
N ILE A 583 -1.41 -5.30 -59.79
CA ILE A 583 -0.06 -5.45 -60.36
C ILE A 583 -0.09 -6.29 -61.65
N GLY A 584 -0.90 -7.35 -61.68
CA GLY A 584 -1.10 -8.19 -62.86
C GLY A 584 -1.69 -7.40 -64.04
N ASN A 585 -2.64 -6.50 -63.78
CA ASN A 585 -3.16 -5.60 -64.81
C ASN A 585 -2.11 -4.58 -65.29
N GLN A 586 -1.29 -4.04 -64.39
CA GLN A 586 -0.21 -3.10 -64.76
C GLN A 586 0.87 -3.77 -65.65
N ASN A 587 1.30 -4.99 -65.30
CA ASN A 587 2.28 -5.75 -66.07
C ASN A 587 1.72 -6.16 -67.44
N ARG A 588 0.42 -6.48 -67.52
CA ARG A 588 -0.22 -6.81 -68.80
C ARG A 588 -0.25 -5.59 -69.73
N VAL A 589 -0.55 -4.40 -69.22
CA VAL A 589 -0.50 -3.15 -69.99
C VAL A 589 0.91 -2.83 -70.48
N GLN A 590 1.94 -3.04 -69.65
CA GLN A 590 3.34 -2.84 -70.05
C GLN A 590 3.83 -3.87 -71.08
N SER A 591 3.41 -5.13 -70.99
CA SER A 591 3.79 -6.17 -71.97
C SER A 591 3.23 -5.88 -73.37
N VAL A 592 1.97 -5.41 -73.47
CA VAL A 592 1.39 -5.03 -74.76
C VAL A 592 2.14 -3.86 -75.39
N ALA A 593 2.59 -2.89 -74.58
CA ALA A 593 3.41 -1.76 -75.06
C ALA A 593 4.83 -2.17 -75.52
N ALA A 594 5.40 -3.24 -74.96
CA ALA A 594 6.72 -3.75 -75.36
C ALA A 594 6.68 -4.55 -76.68
N TYR A 595 5.60 -5.29 -76.94
CA TYR A 595 5.40 -6.01 -78.20
C TYR A 595 5.11 -5.08 -79.39
N THR A 596 4.51 -3.91 -79.18
CA THR A 596 4.31 -2.94 -80.26
C THR A 596 5.60 -2.24 -80.69
N ASN A 597 6.58 -2.09 -79.78
CA ASN A 597 7.84 -1.39 -80.07
C ASN A 597 8.93 -2.27 -80.71
N THR A 598 8.80 -3.60 -80.67
CA THR A 598 9.75 -4.54 -81.31
C THR A 598 9.37 -4.90 -82.74
N THR A 599 8.14 -4.61 -83.17
CA THR A 599 7.67 -4.89 -84.54
C THR A 599 8.01 -3.76 -85.53
N THR A 600 8.55 -2.62 -85.08
CA THR A 600 8.81 -1.43 -85.91
C THR A 600 10.26 -1.27 -86.39
N LEU A 601 11.15 -2.25 -86.17
CA LEU A 601 12.55 -2.19 -86.60
C LEU A 601 12.98 -3.45 -87.36
N LEU A 602 12.48 -3.61 -88.59
CA LEU A 602 13.13 -4.41 -89.64
C LEU A 602 13.11 -3.62 -90.97
N PRO A 603 14.22 -3.64 -91.75
CA PRO A 603 14.47 -2.66 -92.81
C PRO A 603 13.76 -3.02 -94.13
N GLN A 604 13.21 -2.00 -94.79
CA GLN A 604 12.76 -2.04 -96.18
C GLN A 604 13.95 -2.35 -97.10
N SER A 605 14.03 -3.58 -97.62
CA SER A 605 14.69 -3.87 -98.88
C SER A 605 14.13 -5.15 -99.49
N LEU A 606 13.66 -5.02 -100.73
CA LEU A 606 13.21 -6.02 -101.71
C LEU A 606 11.69 -6.23 -101.85
N LEU A 607 11.24 -5.82 -103.04
CA LEU A 607 9.97 -6.02 -103.76
C LEU A 607 8.81 -5.09 -103.40
#